data_AF-D5SZI7-F1
#
_entry.id   AF-D5SZI7-F1
#
_cell.length_a   1.000
_cell.length_b   1.000
_cell.length_c   1.000
_cell.angle_alpha   90.00
_cell.angle_beta   90.00
_cell.angle_gamma   90.00
#
_symmetry.space_group_name_H-M   'P 1'
#
loop_
_entity.id
_entity.type
_entity.pdbx_description
1 polymer ?
#
loop_
_entity_poly.entity_id
_entity_poly.type
_entity_poly.pdbx_seq_one_letter_code
_entity_poly.pdbx_strand_id
1 'polypeptide(L)'
;MPRKRIPLEPRACEYCGTVYMPDRVTARWCQSGCYARWLIETRKAERAARRIVYEMVCPICDIKFQTSHHAKKFCSEKCQARDSSQRQIQRLKIDRETARRYRRAHIERLRSTPEGRAKIKRWNDQKNARVSAERRQRRLDRDKE
;
A
#
# COMPACT_ATOMS: atom_id res chain seq x y z
N MET A 1 27.35 -42.46 32.33
CA MET A 1 28.18 -41.87 33.40
C MET A 1 27.66 -40.46 33.72
N PRO A 2 26.99 -40.22 34.85
CA PRO A 2 26.58 -38.87 35.27
C PRO A 2 27.83 -38.02 35.57
N ARG A 3 27.88 -36.78 35.06
CA ARG A 3 28.96 -35.83 35.39
C ARG A 3 28.77 -35.33 36.82
N LYS A 4 29.82 -35.43 37.67
CA LYS A 4 29.82 -34.82 39.01
C LYS A 4 29.63 -33.30 38.87
N ARG A 5 28.61 -32.75 39.54
CA ARG A 5 28.38 -31.29 39.57
C ARG A 5 29.37 -30.66 40.54
N ILE A 6 30.15 -29.68 40.08
CA ILE A 6 31.02 -28.87 40.94
C ILE A 6 30.13 -27.84 41.65
N PRO A 7 30.14 -27.76 42.99
CA PRO A 7 29.43 -26.70 43.71
C PRO A 7 29.95 -25.33 43.27
N LEU A 8 29.04 -24.42 42.92
CA LEU A 8 29.38 -23.06 42.50
C LEU A 8 29.10 -22.07 43.63
N GLU A 9 29.92 -21.05 43.74
CA GLU A 9 29.73 -19.97 44.70
C GLU A 9 28.47 -19.13 44.36
N PRO A 10 27.74 -18.62 45.36
CA PRO A 10 26.62 -17.72 45.12
C PRO A 10 27.05 -16.44 44.37
N ARG A 11 26.24 -15.99 43.40
CA ARG A 11 26.50 -14.77 42.62
C ARG A 11 25.24 -13.89 42.57
N ALA A 12 25.42 -12.58 42.49
CA ALA A 12 24.32 -11.65 42.25
C ALA A 12 23.90 -11.68 40.77
N CYS A 13 22.59 -11.70 40.50
CA CYS A 13 22.07 -11.57 39.15
C CYS A 13 22.39 -10.19 38.57
N GLU A 14 22.99 -10.14 37.38
CA GLU A 14 23.36 -8.87 36.74
C GLU A 14 22.15 -8.01 36.32
N TYR A 15 20.95 -8.58 36.25
CA TYR A 15 19.73 -7.85 35.88
C TYR A 15 18.95 -7.35 37.11
N CYS A 16 18.60 -8.24 38.05
CA CYS A 16 17.76 -7.87 39.20
C CYS A 16 18.52 -7.69 40.52
N GLY A 17 19.82 -7.99 40.58
CA GLY A 17 20.65 -7.89 41.78
C GLY A 17 20.47 -9.00 42.82
N THR A 18 19.44 -9.87 42.67
CA THR A 18 19.18 -10.96 43.62
C THR A 18 20.32 -11.98 43.62
N VAL A 19 20.80 -12.36 44.81
CA VAL A 19 21.82 -13.41 44.98
C VAL A 19 21.20 -14.79 44.75
N TYR A 20 21.85 -15.64 43.96
CA TYR A 20 21.40 -17.00 43.64
C TYR A 20 22.57 -17.97 43.51
N MET A 21 22.30 -19.28 43.62
CA MET A 21 23.28 -20.34 43.31
C MET A 21 23.17 -20.70 41.82
N PRO A 22 24.20 -20.42 40.99
CA PRO A 22 24.15 -20.76 39.57
C PRO A 22 24.25 -22.27 39.35
N ASP A 23 23.62 -22.76 38.28
CA ASP A 23 23.75 -24.15 37.81
C ASP A 23 24.99 -24.35 36.92
N ARG A 24 25.54 -23.26 36.39
CA ARG A 24 26.67 -23.23 35.45
C ARG A 24 27.59 -22.06 35.75
N VAL A 25 28.90 -22.24 35.52
CA VAL A 25 29.93 -21.21 35.73
C VAL A 25 29.64 -19.93 34.95
N THR A 26 29.04 -20.07 33.77
CA THR A 26 28.70 -18.95 32.85
C THR A 26 27.32 -18.35 33.09
N ALA A 27 26.55 -18.80 34.09
CA ALA A 27 25.23 -18.24 34.36
C ALA A 27 25.37 -16.82 34.93
N ARG A 28 24.71 -15.85 34.28
CA ARG A 28 24.70 -14.43 34.67
C ARG A 28 23.37 -13.97 35.28
N TRP A 29 22.32 -14.78 35.14
CA TRP A 29 20.95 -14.45 35.52
C TRP A 29 20.37 -15.50 36.47
N CYS A 30 19.63 -15.04 37.49
CA CYS A 30 19.02 -15.93 38.49
C CYS A 30 17.93 -16.82 37.92
N GLN A 31 17.22 -16.34 36.89
CA GLN A 31 16.10 -17.00 36.25
C GLN A 31 16.07 -16.66 34.75
N SER A 32 15.41 -17.51 33.96
CA SER A 32 15.18 -17.30 32.53
C SER A 32 14.45 -15.98 32.23
N GLY A 33 13.56 -15.53 33.13
CA GLY A 33 12.85 -14.26 33.01
C GLY A 33 13.77 -13.03 33.03
N CYS A 34 14.82 -13.03 33.88
CA CYS A 34 15.78 -11.93 33.95
C CYS A 34 16.63 -11.84 32.67
N TYR A 35 17.06 -12.98 32.14
CA TYR A 35 17.74 -13.05 30.83
C TYR A 35 16.86 -12.50 29.70
N ALA A 36 15.59 -12.93 29.64
CA ALA A 36 14.66 -12.49 28.60
C ALA A 36 14.45 -10.96 28.60
N ARG A 37 14.31 -10.36 29.79
CA ARG A 37 14.14 -8.89 29.91
C ARG A 37 15.41 -8.14 29.51
N TRP A 38 16.57 -8.54 30.02
CA TRP A 38 17.86 -7.98 29.63
C TRP A 38 18.06 -8.03 28.10
N LEU A 39 17.72 -9.17 27.47
CA LEU A 39 17.81 -9.35 26.03
C LEU A 39 16.88 -8.41 25.25
N ILE A 40 15.64 -8.21 25.72
CA ILE A 40 14.67 -7.28 25.11
C ILE A 40 15.19 -5.84 25.19
N GLU A 41 15.68 -5.42 26.35
CA GLU A 41 16.20 -4.06 26.58
C GLU A 41 17.44 -3.80 25.72
N THR A 42 18.38 -4.75 25.70
CA THR A 42 19.61 -4.67 24.89
C THR A 42 19.26 -4.57 23.41
N ARG A 43 18.37 -5.43 22.91
CA ARG A 43 17.90 -5.37 21.51
C ARG A 43 17.16 -4.07 21.19
N LYS A 44 16.39 -3.52 22.14
CA LYS A 44 15.71 -2.23 21.97
C LYS A 44 16.73 -1.09 21.84
N ALA A 45 17.75 -1.09 22.68
CA ALA A 45 18.84 -0.12 22.63
C ALA A 45 19.64 -0.24 21.32
N GLU A 46 20.01 -1.45 20.91
CA GLU A 46 20.69 -1.70 19.63
C GLU A 46 19.84 -1.26 18.43
N ARG A 47 18.53 -1.53 18.43
CA ARG A 47 17.62 -1.07 17.37
C ARG A 47 17.51 0.46 17.33
N ALA A 48 17.50 1.11 18.49
CA ALA A 48 17.50 2.57 18.56
C ALA A 48 18.82 3.15 18.04
N ALA A 49 19.96 2.57 18.41
CA ALA A 49 21.29 2.97 17.95
C ALA A 49 21.48 2.78 16.43
N ARG A 50 20.88 1.73 15.85
CA ARG A 50 20.90 1.45 14.40
C ARG A 50 19.81 2.17 13.62
N ARG A 51 18.98 3.01 14.25
CA ARG A 51 17.89 3.71 13.55
C ARG A 51 18.48 4.80 12.67
N ILE A 52 18.62 4.50 11.38
CA ILE A 52 18.98 5.47 10.35
C ILE A 52 17.76 6.38 10.12
N VAL A 53 17.98 7.70 10.22
CA VAL A 53 16.99 8.71 9.89
C VAL A 53 17.29 9.23 8.49
N TYR A 54 16.31 9.14 7.59
CA TYR A 54 16.38 9.63 6.23
C TYR A 54 15.65 10.96 6.12
N GLU A 55 16.29 11.95 5.50
CA GLU A 55 15.66 13.21 5.11
C GLU A 55 15.13 13.10 3.69
N MET A 56 13.83 13.33 3.49
CA MET A 56 13.17 13.24 2.19
C MET A 56 12.26 14.45 1.95
N VAL A 57 12.00 14.74 0.67
CA VAL A 57 11.07 15.79 0.24
C VAL A 57 9.80 15.12 -0.28
N CYS A 58 8.63 15.55 0.20
CA CYS A 58 7.35 15.02 -0.27
C CYS A 58 7.03 15.54 -1.68
N PRO A 59 6.81 14.68 -2.70
CA PRO A 59 6.57 15.12 -4.09
C PRO A 59 5.21 15.79 -4.34
N ILE A 60 4.36 15.90 -3.30
CA ILE A 60 2.99 16.44 -3.41
C ILE A 60 2.87 17.83 -2.78
N CYS A 61 3.68 18.13 -1.77
CA CYS A 61 3.63 19.40 -1.05
C CYS A 61 5.00 20.04 -0.82
N ASP A 62 6.08 19.41 -1.29
CA ASP A 62 7.47 19.87 -1.23
C ASP A 62 8.02 20.11 0.19
N ILE A 63 7.31 19.62 1.22
CA ILE A 63 7.76 19.69 2.62
C ILE A 63 8.83 18.63 2.86
N LYS A 64 9.96 19.04 3.46
CA LYS A 64 11.01 18.15 3.98
C LYS A 64 10.52 17.42 5.23
N PHE A 65 10.73 16.12 5.31
CA PHE A 65 10.36 15.31 6.46
C PHE A 65 11.41 14.23 6.75
N GLN A 66 11.46 13.80 8.01
CA GLN A 66 12.35 12.74 8.48
C GLN A 66 11.59 11.43 8.66
N THR A 67 12.21 10.30 8.29
CA THR A 67 11.61 8.96 8.44
C THR A 67 12.68 7.91 8.69
N SER A 68 12.33 6.85 9.43
CA SER A 68 13.19 5.66 9.57
C SER A 68 13.02 4.65 8.42
N HIS A 69 12.02 4.84 7.56
CA HIS A 69 11.70 3.94 6.45
C HIS A 69 12.11 4.55 5.12
N HIS A 70 13.14 3.98 4.47
CA HIS A 70 13.64 4.45 3.18
C HIS A 70 12.59 4.39 2.04
N ALA A 71 11.60 3.49 2.13
CA ALA A 71 10.54 3.35 1.13
C ALA A 71 9.40 4.38 1.25
N LYS A 72 9.35 5.16 2.34
CA LYS A 72 8.25 6.11 2.60
C LYS A 72 8.45 7.38 1.78
N LYS A 73 7.66 7.57 0.72
CA LYS A 73 7.82 8.71 -0.20
C LYS A 73 7.07 9.99 0.21
N PHE A 74 6.06 9.87 1.08
CA PHE A 74 5.15 10.96 1.40
C PHE A 74 5.24 11.35 2.87
N CYS A 75 5.09 12.65 3.16
CA CYS A 75 5.10 13.16 4.53
C CYS A 75 3.88 12.69 5.34
N SER A 76 2.74 12.46 4.68
CA SER A 76 1.45 12.08 5.29
C SER A 76 0.64 11.13 4.41
N GLU A 77 -0.30 10.42 5.04
CA GLU A 77 -1.27 9.55 4.33
C GLU A 77 -2.14 10.34 3.35
N LYS A 78 -2.47 11.60 3.68
CA LYS A 78 -3.21 12.50 2.78
C LYS A 78 -2.47 12.73 1.45
N CYS A 79 -1.15 12.95 1.51
CA CYS A 79 -0.33 13.12 0.31
C CYS A 79 -0.24 11.82 -0.50
N GLN A 80 -0.12 10.68 0.18
CA GLN A 80 -0.12 9.37 -0.47
C GLN A 80 -1.46 9.09 -1.19
N ALA A 81 -2.60 9.40 -0.56
CA ALA A 81 -3.92 9.24 -1.15
C ALA A 81 -4.13 10.17 -2.36
N ARG A 82 -3.55 11.38 -2.33
CA ARG A 82 -3.59 12.31 -3.47
C ARG A 82 -2.78 11.79 -4.66
N ASP A 83 -1.57 11.31 -4.42
CA ASP A 83 -0.73 10.69 -5.46
C ASP A 83 -1.39 9.45 -6.07
N SER A 84 -1.95 8.56 -5.23
CA SER A 84 -2.63 7.34 -5.71
C SER A 84 -3.86 7.68 -6.57
N SER A 85 -4.64 8.68 -6.15
CA SER A 85 -5.79 9.19 -6.90
C SER A 85 -5.37 9.80 -8.25
N GLN A 86 -4.29 10.59 -8.27
CA GLN A 86 -3.74 11.15 -9.52
C GLN A 86 -3.29 10.05 -10.49
N ARG A 87 -2.56 9.04 -9.99
CA ARG A 87 -2.15 7.88 -10.80
C ARG A 87 -3.34 7.11 -11.35
N GLN A 88 -4.38 6.93 -10.54
CA GLN A 88 -5.61 6.27 -10.98
C GLN A 88 -6.30 7.05 -12.10
N ILE A 89 -6.42 8.37 -11.95
CA ILE A 89 -6.99 9.24 -13.00
C ILE A 89 -6.16 9.16 -14.28
N GLN A 90 -4.84 9.20 -14.19
CA GLN A 90 -3.95 9.07 -15.35
C GLN A 90 -4.13 7.72 -16.05
N ARG A 91 -4.18 6.62 -15.30
CA ARG A 91 -4.46 5.28 -15.85
C ARG A 91 -5.80 5.25 -16.58
N LEU A 92 -6.86 5.75 -15.95
CA LEU A 92 -8.19 5.81 -16.58
C LEU A 92 -8.21 6.65 -17.86
N LYS A 93 -7.41 7.73 -17.92
CA LYS A 93 -7.25 8.51 -19.16
C LYS A 93 -6.59 7.68 -20.27
N ILE A 94 -5.49 6.99 -19.96
CA ILE A 94 -4.78 6.12 -20.90
C ILE A 94 -5.69 4.98 -21.39
N ASP A 95 -6.42 4.33 -20.48
CA ASP A 95 -7.36 3.25 -20.82
C ASP A 95 -8.49 3.75 -21.71
N ARG A 96 -9.04 4.94 -21.42
CA ARG A 96 -10.09 5.56 -22.22
C ARG A 96 -9.61 5.89 -23.63
N GLU A 97 -8.39 6.40 -23.76
CA GLU A 97 -7.76 6.69 -25.04
C GLU A 97 -7.50 5.43 -25.85
N THR A 98 -6.91 4.42 -25.20
CA THR A 98 -6.67 3.09 -25.77
C THR A 98 -7.98 2.47 -26.28
N ALA A 99 -9.05 2.50 -25.48
CA ALA A 99 -10.38 2.04 -25.89
C ALA A 99 -10.97 2.84 -27.05
N ARG A 100 -10.73 4.17 -27.11
CA ARG A 100 -11.13 4.99 -28.28
C ARG A 100 -10.37 4.57 -29.53
N ARG A 101 -9.06 4.33 -29.45
CA ARG A 101 -8.23 3.86 -30.57
C ARG A 101 -8.71 2.50 -31.08
N TYR A 102 -8.93 1.54 -30.18
CA TYR A 102 -9.48 0.23 -30.55
C TYR A 102 -10.85 0.32 -31.19
N ARG A 103 -11.76 1.13 -30.65
CA ARG A 103 -13.09 1.35 -31.26
C ARG A 103 -12.99 1.95 -32.65
N ARG A 104 -12.14 2.96 -32.86
CA ARG A 104 -11.92 3.56 -34.19
C ARG A 104 -11.41 2.52 -35.18
N ALA A 105 -10.38 1.77 -34.82
CA ALA A 105 -9.82 0.71 -35.66
C ALA A 105 -10.84 -0.41 -35.97
N HIS A 106 -11.70 -0.75 -35.00
CA HIS A 106 -12.77 -1.72 -35.21
C HIS A 106 -13.85 -1.19 -36.18
N ILE A 107 -14.28 0.06 -36.00
CA ILE A 107 -15.24 0.70 -36.91
C ILE A 107 -14.66 0.78 -38.33
N GLU A 108 -13.39 1.11 -38.46
CA GLU A 108 -12.72 1.18 -39.76
C GLU A 108 -12.68 -0.19 -40.45
N ARG A 109 -12.38 -1.26 -39.71
CA ARG A 109 -12.50 -2.64 -40.22
C ARG A 109 -13.91 -3.02 -40.62
N LEU A 110 -14.94 -2.55 -39.93
CA LEU A 110 -16.33 -2.79 -40.36
C LEU A 110 -16.70 -1.99 -41.61
N ARG A 111 -16.11 -0.81 -41.82
CA ARG A 111 -16.39 0.01 -43.01
C ARG A 111 -15.80 -0.60 -44.28
N SER A 112 -14.78 -1.43 -44.19
CA SER A 112 -14.20 -2.06 -45.39
C SER A 112 -15.14 -3.08 -46.04
N THR A 113 -16.09 -3.68 -45.30
CA THR A 113 -17.03 -4.67 -45.85
C THR A 113 -18.46 -4.11 -46.04
N PRO A 114 -19.21 -4.53 -47.08
CA PRO A 114 -20.60 -4.10 -47.28
C PRO A 114 -21.52 -4.44 -46.09
N GLU A 115 -21.38 -5.65 -45.55
CA GLU A 115 -22.13 -6.10 -44.38
C GLU A 115 -21.85 -5.26 -43.14
N GLY A 116 -20.58 -4.92 -42.90
CA GLY A 116 -20.17 -4.09 -41.79
C GLY A 116 -20.70 -2.66 -41.90
N ARG A 117 -20.73 -2.07 -43.11
CA ARG A 117 -21.40 -0.79 -43.38
C ARG A 117 -22.89 -0.84 -43.05
N ALA A 118 -23.60 -1.89 -43.48
CA ALA A 118 -25.01 -2.08 -43.18
C ALA A 118 -25.26 -2.24 -41.67
N LYS A 119 -24.36 -2.90 -40.94
CA LYS A 119 -24.41 -3.02 -39.48
C LYS A 119 -24.23 -1.67 -38.78
N ILE A 120 -23.24 -0.87 -39.19
CA ILE A 120 -23.01 0.48 -38.65
C ILE A 120 -24.25 1.36 -38.88
N LYS A 121 -24.84 1.32 -40.08
CA LYS A 121 -26.05 2.08 -40.40
C LYS A 121 -27.21 1.70 -39.47
N ARG A 122 -27.52 0.41 -39.33
CA ARG A 122 -28.58 -0.09 -38.43
C ARG A 122 -28.37 0.40 -36.99
N TRP A 123 -27.15 0.36 -36.48
CA TRP A 123 -26.83 0.84 -35.13
C TRP A 123 -27.07 2.36 -34.98
N ASN A 124 -26.66 3.17 -35.97
CA ASN A 124 -26.91 4.61 -35.97
C ASN A 124 -28.41 4.93 -36.04
N ASP A 125 -29.15 4.23 -36.90
CA ASP A 125 -30.60 4.42 -37.07
C ASP A 125 -31.33 4.13 -35.74
N GLN A 126 -31.00 3.02 -35.05
CA GLN A 126 -31.55 2.70 -33.73
C GLN A 126 -31.20 3.76 -32.67
N LYS A 127 -29.95 4.23 -32.63
CA LYS A 127 -29.51 5.26 -31.69
C LYS A 127 -30.27 6.58 -31.91
N ASN A 128 -30.44 7.00 -33.16
CA ASN A 128 -31.18 8.20 -33.52
C ASN A 128 -32.67 8.08 -33.15
N ALA A 129 -33.27 6.92 -33.41
CA ALA A 129 -34.64 6.63 -33.00
C ALA A 129 -34.82 6.81 -31.48
N ARG A 130 -33.91 6.24 -30.66
CA ARG A 130 -33.95 6.39 -29.20
C ARG A 130 -33.85 7.85 -28.74
N VAL A 131 -32.87 8.60 -29.26
CA VAL A 131 -32.70 10.04 -28.93
C VAL A 131 -33.93 10.84 -29.34
N SER A 132 -34.54 10.53 -30.47
CA SER A 132 -35.77 11.20 -30.91
C SER A 132 -36.96 10.92 -30.00
N ALA A 133 -37.09 9.68 -29.51
CA ALA A 133 -38.12 9.29 -28.56
C ALA A 133 -37.94 9.99 -27.21
N GLU A 134 -36.71 10.02 -26.68
CA GLU A 134 -36.39 10.75 -25.44
C GLU A 134 -36.71 12.24 -25.55
N ARG A 135 -36.43 12.87 -26.70
CA ARG A 135 -36.78 14.28 -26.94
C ARG A 135 -38.28 14.51 -27.01
N ARG A 136 -39.05 13.58 -27.62
CA ARG A 136 -40.52 13.66 -27.65
C ARG A 136 -41.09 13.55 -26.26
N GLN A 137 -40.61 12.60 -25.46
CA GLN A 137 -41.05 12.43 -24.08
C GLN A 137 -40.82 13.69 -23.25
N ARG A 138 -39.61 14.28 -23.30
CA ARG A 138 -39.29 15.53 -22.59
C ARG A 138 -40.17 16.73 -22.99
N ARG A 139 -40.71 16.75 -24.21
CA ARG A 139 -41.67 17.79 -24.63
C ARG A 139 -43.03 17.55 -23.98
N LEU A 140 -43.53 16.31 -24.06
CA LEU A 140 -44.78 15.93 -23.42
C LEU A 140 -44.76 16.14 -21.91
N ASP A 141 -43.61 15.92 -21.26
CA ASP A 141 -43.46 16.14 -19.83
C ASP A 141 -43.48 17.64 -19.48
N ARG A 142 -42.92 18.49 -20.36
CA ARG A 142 -42.94 19.96 -20.19
C ARG A 142 -44.33 20.55 -20.36
N ASP A 143 -45.13 20.02 -21.28
CA ASP A 143 -46.48 20.52 -21.54
C ASP A 143 -47.48 20.15 -20.42
N LYS A 144 -47.06 19.35 -19.44
CA LYS A 144 -47.87 18.96 -18.26
C LYS A 144 -47.61 19.81 -17.01
N GLU A 145 -46.56 20.63 -17.02
CA GLU A 145 -46.21 21.58 -15.95
C GLU A 145 -46.90 22.93 -16.17
#